data_AF-A0A8T0EXS6-F1
#
_entry.id   AF-A0A8T0EXS6-F1
#
_cell.length_a   1.000
_cell.length_b   1.000
_cell.length_c   1.000
_cell.angle_alpha   90.00
_cell.angle_beta   90.00
_cell.angle_gamma   90.00
#
_symmetry.space_group_name_H-M   'P 1'
#
loop_
_entity.id
_entity.type
_entity.pdbx_description
1 polymer ?
#
loop_
_entity_poly.entity_id
_entity_poly.type
_entity_poly.pdbx_seq_one_letter_code
_entity_poly.pdbx_strand_id
1 'polypeptide(L)'
;MFSNIGFFAHANCNQYGGKMYPIEVALADIHTLEVLVTTVDNSEKYVGCTDKRVNKYRSRRIHRLPQNLRGSFNWNYVIDWLKEEYRKRDNGQNQLVVVKGFHQKKIFQSKCSYFAGLSFFGKMFSNIGFFAHANCNQYGGKMYPIEVALADIHTLEVLVTTVDNSEKYVGCTDKRVNKYRSRRIHRLPHNFRGSFKWSYVMDWLKEEYRKRDNGQNQLVVVKGFHQKKLFQEANLPVVDLETDINTEFPPYESLPSYEDDWGIDLDDNHCKLHSGTYRCSRRIAYAYSRYMQERKEKEMDAKNKDSAYT
;
A
#
# COMPACT_ATOMS: atom_id res chain seq x y z
N MET A 1 -8.29 -2.63 18.73
CA MET A 1 -8.31 -2.11 17.35
C MET A 1 -9.17 -2.91 16.35
N PHE A 2 -9.79 -4.06 16.72
CA PHE A 2 -10.54 -4.92 15.78
C PHE A 2 -12.07 -4.94 15.96
N SER A 3 -12.65 -4.07 16.79
CA SER A 3 -14.06 -4.14 17.20
C SER A 3 -15.10 -3.84 16.11
N ASN A 4 -14.68 -3.46 14.89
CA ASN A 4 -15.58 -3.11 13.79
C ASN A 4 -15.52 -4.08 12.59
N ILE A 5 -14.85 -5.23 12.72
CA ILE A 5 -14.83 -6.24 11.66
C ILE A 5 -16.00 -7.21 11.86
N GLY A 6 -17.02 -7.10 11.02
CA GLY A 6 -18.19 -7.98 11.08
C GLY A 6 -18.15 -9.11 10.06
N PHE A 7 -17.41 -8.94 8.96
CA PHE A 7 -17.45 -9.90 7.86
C PHE A 7 -16.06 -10.20 7.26
N PHE A 8 -15.92 -11.40 6.70
CA PHE A 8 -14.76 -11.85 5.95
C PHE A 8 -15.19 -12.38 4.58
N ALA A 9 -14.63 -11.82 3.51
CA ALA A 9 -14.89 -12.26 2.15
C ALA A 9 -13.65 -12.91 1.52
N HIS A 10 -13.88 -13.99 0.77
CA HIS A 10 -12.84 -14.73 0.07
C HIS A 10 -13.32 -15.14 -1.31
N ALA A 11 -12.44 -15.08 -2.32
CA ALA A 11 -12.74 -15.55 -3.66
C ALA A 11 -11.68 -16.53 -4.16
N ASN A 12 -12.06 -17.79 -4.38
CA ASN A 12 -11.24 -18.70 -5.17
C ASN A 12 -11.31 -18.29 -6.63
N CYS A 13 -10.15 -18.20 -7.28
CA CYS A 13 -10.03 -17.66 -8.64
C CYS A 13 -9.18 -18.58 -9.52
N ASN A 14 -9.50 -18.62 -10.81
CA ASN A 14 -8.68 -19.25 -11.85
C ASN A 14 -8.06 -18.17 -12.76
N GLN A 15 -6.88 -18.45 -13.32
CA GLN A 15 -6.21 -17.56 -14.26
C GLN A 15 -6.50 -18.00 -15.71
N TYR A 16 -7.01 -17.08 -16.53
CA TYR A 16 -7.24 -17.27 -17.96
C TYR A 16 -6.73 -16.07 -18.76
N GLY A 17 -5.88 -16.30 -19.75
CA GLY A 17 -5.33 -15.23 -20.60
C GLY A 17 -4.63 -14.12 -19.81
N GLY A 18 -3.93 -14.46 -18.72
CA GLY A 18 -3.25 -13.50 -17.84
C GLY A 18 -4.18 -12.76 -16.85
N LYS A 19 -5.50 -12.99 -16.89
CA LYS A 19 -6.49 -12.36 -16.00
C LYS A 19 -7.05 -13.38 -15.00
N MET A 20 -7.36 -12.94 -13.78
CA MET A 20 -7.97 -13.77 -12.73
C MET A 20 -9.49 -13.64 -12.75
N TYR A 21 -10.19 -14.77 -12.70
CA TYR A 21 -11.65 -14.85 -12.67
C TYR A 21 -12.10 -15.63 -11.43
N PRO A 22 -13.02 -15.10 -10.62
CA PRO A 22 -13.54 -15.79 -9.45
C PRO A 22 -14.39 -16.98 -9.90
N ILE A 23 -14.19 -18.15 -9.28
CA ILE A 23 -14.96 -19.38 -9.53
C ILE A 23 -15.85 -19.74 -8.34
N GLU A 24 -15.48 -19.29 -7.14
CA GLU A 24 -16.23 -19.48 -5.90
C GLU A 24 -15.96 -18.28 -5.00
N VAL A 25 -17.02 -17.77 -4.37
CA VAL A 25 -16.97 -16.66 -3.43
C VAL A 25 -17.61 -17.08 -2.12
N ALA A 26 -16.94 -16.75 -1.03
CA ALA A 26 -17.43 -16.92 0.33
C ALA A 26 -17.56 -15.56 1.02
N LEU A 27 -18.63 -15.38 1.79
CA LEU A 27 -18.82 -14.29 2.75
C LEU A 27 -19.15 -14.93 4.11
N ALA A 28 -18.27 -14.72 5.08
CA ALA A 28 -18.44 -15.19 6.44
C ALA A 28 -18.79 -14.01 7.35
N ASP A 29 -19.81 -14.19 8.18
CA ASP A 29 -20.12 -13.30 9.29
C ASP A 29 -19.35 -13.78 10.52
N ILE A 30 -18.56 -12.88 11.12
CA ILE A 30 -17.65 -13.20 12.22
C ILE A 30 -18.42 -13.33 13.55
N HIS A 31 -19.56 -12.65 13.68
CA HIS A 31 -20.37 -12.66 14.89
C HIS A 31 -21.28 -13.88 14.94
N THR A 32 -21.85 -14.27 13.80
CA THR A 32 -22.75 -15.44 13.72
C THR A 32 -22.04 -16.72 13.31
N LEU A 33 -20.79 -16.63 12.83
CA LEU A 33 -20.01 -17.73 12.24
C LEU A 33 -20.69 -18.40 11.03
N GLU A 34 -21.71 -17.76 10.46
CA GLU A 34 -22.35 -18.23 9.24
C GLU A 34 -21.47 -17.92 8.02
N VAL A 35 -21.36 -18.89 7.11
CA VAL A 35 -20.60 -18.73 5.87
C VAL A 35 -21.51 -18.97 4.68
N LEU A 36 -21.69 -17.93 3.88
CA LEU A 36 -22.36 -17.98 2.60
C LEU A 36 -21.34 -18.28 1.51
N VAL A 37 -21.56 -19.33 0.71
CA VAL A 37 -20.66 -19.71 -0.39
C VAL A 37 -21.47 -19.87 -1.67
N THR A 38 -20.99 -19.28 -2.77
CA THR A 38 -21.61 -19.43 -4.09
C THR A 38 -20.57 -19.61 -5.18
N THR A 39 -20.95 -20.23 -6.29
CA THR A 39 -20.07 -20.44 -7.45
C THR A 39 -20.41 -19.48 -8.58
N VAL A 40 -19.38 -19.08 -9.32
CA VAL A 40 -19.49 -18.12 -10.42
C VAL A 40 -19.37 -18.87 -11.74
N ASP A 41 -20.38 -18.73 -12.60
CA ASP A 41 -20.26 -19.19 -13.98
C ASP A 41 -19.43 -18.20 -14.79
N ASN A 42 -18.31 -18.67 -15.34
CA ASN A 42 -17.48 -17.90 -16.27
C ASN A 42 -17.51 -18.50 -17.68
N SER A 43 -18.46 -19.40 -18.01
CA SER A 43 -18.59 -20.12 -19.28
C SER A 43 -18.31 -19.26 -20.53
N GLU A 44 -18.79 -18.02 -20.56
CA GLU A 44 -18.57 -17.04 -21.65
C GLU A 44 -17.11 -16.57 -21.80
N LYS A 45 -16.29 -16.66 -20.74
CA LYS A 45 -14.87 -16.31 -20.76
C LYS A 45 -13.97 -17.46 -21.25
N TYR A 46 -14.53 -18.66 -21.44
CA TYR A 46 -13.82 -19.85 -21.90
C TYR A 46 -13.83 -20.04 -23.43
N VAL A 47 -14.39 -19.11 -24.19
CA VAL A 47 -14.44 -19.20 -25.66
C VAL A 47 -13.01 -19.08 -26.23
N GLY A 48 -12.34 -20.21 -26.42
CA GLY A 48 -10.99 -20.32 -26.99
C GLY A 48 -10.03 -21.26 -26.27
N CYS A 49 -10.36 -21.78 -25.08
CA CYS A 49 -9.55 -22.80 -24.41
C CYS A 49 -9.96 -24.21 -24.84
N THR A 50 -9.07 -24.95 -25.49
CA THR A 50 -9.27 -26.34 -25.92
C THR A 50 -9.33 -27.35 -24.76
N ASP A 51 -9.13 -26.90 -23.52
CA ASP A 51 -9.05 -27.77 -22.36
C ASP A 51 -10.42 -27.98 -21.68
N LYS A 52 -11.25 -28.83 -22.28
CA LYS A 52 -12.59 -29.21 -21.79
C LYS A 52 -12.58 -30.01 -20.46
N ARG A 53 -11.42 -30.22 -19.81
CA ARG A 53 -11.29 -31.08 -18.62
C ARG A 53 -11.47 -30.37 -17.27
N VAL A 54 -11.55 -29.03 -17.24
CA VAL A 54 -11.57 -28.27 -15.97
C VAL A 54 -12.93 -28.26 -15.26
N ASN A 55 -14.03 -28.60 -15.95
CA ASN A 55 -15.39 -28.56 -15.37
C ASN A 55 -15.75 -29.71 -14.41
N LYS A 56 -14.81 -30.59 -14.02
CA LYS A 56 -15.16 -31.80 -13.23
C LYS A 56 -14.63 -31.84 -11.80
N TYR A 57 -13.87 -30.85 -11.34
CA TYR A 57 -13.31 -30.88 -9.98
C TYR A 57 -13.98 -29.89 -9.03
N ARG A 58 -14.66 -30.48 -8.03
CA ARG A 58 -15.00 -29.96 -6.68
C ARG A 58 -16.32 -29.18 -6.52
N SER A 59 -17.42 -29.93 -6.46
CA SER A 59 -18.66 -29.57 -5.75
C SER A 59 -19.02 -30.64 -4.69
N ARG A 60 -18.02 -31.23 -4.00
CA ARG A 60 -18.26 -32.38 -3.12
C ARG A 60 -18.26 -32.12 -1.61
N ARG A 61 -18.06 -30.88 -1.14
CA ARG A 61 -18.35 -30.53 0.27
C ARG A 61 -18.77 -29.07 0.37
N ILE A 62 -20.04 -28.80 0.10
CA ILE A 62 -20.71 -27.59 0.59
C ILE A 62 -21.66 -28.08 1.68
N HIS A 63 -21.33 -27.78 2.94
CA HIS A 63 -22.27 -27.97 4.03
C HIS A 63 -23.42 -26.96 3.84
N ARG A 64 -24.60 -27.50 3.53
CA ARG A 64 -25.94 -26.90 3.59
C ARG A 64 -26.10 -25.48 3.03
N LEU A 65 -26.20 -25.38 1.70
CA LEU A 65 -27.00 -24.32 1.07
C LEU A 65 -28.50 -24.66 1.16
N PRO A 66 -29.40 -23.66 1.32
CA PRO A 66 -30.82 -23.82 1.00
C PRO A 66 -30.97 -24.36 -0.43
N GLN A 67 -31.93 -25.26 -0.66
CA GLN A 67 -32.10 -25.95 -1.95
C GLN A 67 -32.29 -25.01 -3.16
N ASN A 68 -32.63 -23.75 -2.89
CA ASN A 68 -33.02 -22.70 -3.83
C ASN A 68 -31.82 -21.97 -4.48
N LEU A 69 -30.58 -22.19 -4.00
CA LEU A 69 -29.37 -21.49 -4.47
C LEU A 69 -28.37 -22.41 -5.17
N ARG A 70 -28.78 -23.62 -5.57
CA ARG A 70 -27.94 -24.53 -6.37
C ARG A 70 -27.92 -24.08 -7.83
N GLY A 71 -26.91 -23.30 -8.21
CA GLY A 71 -26.68 -22.88 -9.59
C GLY A 71 -25.33 -22.17 -9.75
N SER A 72 -24.78 -22.20 -10.95
CA SER A 72 -23.64 -21.35 -11.32
C SER A 72 -24.20 -20.03 -11.86
N PHE A 73 -23.88 -18.91 -11.23
CA PHE A 73 -24.48 -17.62 -11.56
C PHE A 73 -23.47 -16.69 -12.25
N ASN A 74 -23.94 -15.84 -13.15
CA ASN A 74 -23.11 -14.77 -13.71
C ASN A 74 -22.56 -13.89 -12.57
N TRP A 75 -21.31 -13.45 -12.71
CA TRP A 75 -20.63 -12.59 -11.74
C TRP A 75 -21.42 -11.37 -11.28
N ASN A 76 -22.16 -10.70 -12.16
CA ASN A 76 -22.96 -9.53 -11.77
C ASN A 76 -24.07 -9.92 -10.77
N TYR A 77 -24.75 -11.05 -11.02
CA TYR A 77 -25.76 -11.58 -10.11
C TYR A 77 -25.16 -11.94 -8.75
N VAL A 78 -24.00 -12.60 -8.75
CA VAL A 78 -23.28 -12.96 -7.51
C VAL A 78 -22.93 -11.73 -6.69
N ILE A 79 -22.47 -10.65 -7.34
CA ILE A 79 -22.16 -9.39 -6.66
C ILE A 79 -23.42 -8.74 -6.07
N ASP A 80 -24.51 -8.68 -6.82
CA ASP A 80 -25.75 -8.06 -6.35
C ASP A 80 -26.39 -8.86 -5.20
N TRP A 81 -26.34 -10.19 -5.28
CA TRP A 81 -26.74 -11.06 -4.18
C TRP A 81 -25.88 -10.85 -2.93
N LEU A 82 -24.55 -10.77 -3.05
CA LEU A 82 -23.66 -10.49 -1.92
C LEU A 82 -23.92 -9.13 -1.28
N LYS A 83 -24.26 -8.11 -2.08
CA LYS A 83 -24.67 -6.79 -1.55
C LYS A 83 -25.93 -6.88 -0.72
N GLU A 84 -26.91 -7.63 -1.19
CA GLU A 84 -28.18 -7.78 -0.50
C GLU A 84 -28.02 -8.57 0.81
N GLU A 85 -27.25 -9.65 0.79
CA GLU A 85 -26.95 -10.44 1.99
C GLU A 85 -26.13 -9.64 3.02
N TYR A 86 -25.15 -8.86 2.57
CA TYR A 86 -24.43 -7.93 3.45
C TYR A 86 -25.39 -6.93 4.11
N ARG A 87 -26.27 -6.26 3.33
CA ARG A 87 -27.21 -5.27 3.87
C ARG A 87 -28.18 -5.87 4.90
N LYS A 88 -28.68 -7.09 4.65
CA LYS A 88 -29.56 -7.80 5.58
C LYS A 88 -28.88 -8.08 6.92
N ARG A 89 -27.59 -8.42 6.88
CA ARG A 89 -26.83 -8.89 8.06
C ARG A 89 -26.15 -7.76 8.82
N ASP A 90 -25.70 -6.71 8.13
CA ASP A 90 -25.05 -5.54 8.72
C ASP A 90 -26.03 -4.69 9.57
N ASN A 91 -27.34 -4.79 9.31
CA ASN A 91 -28.39 -4.07 10.04
C ASN A 91 -28.11 -2.55 10.20
N GLY A 92 -27.43 -1.94 9.21
CA GLY A 92 -27.05 -0.53 9.21
C GLY A 92 -25.82 -0.16 10.06
N GLN A 93 -25.10 -1.14 10.61
CA GLN A 93 -23.93 -0.89 11.47
C GLN A 93 -22.64 -0.54 10.70
N ASN A 94 -22.64 -0.64 9.36
CA ASN A 94 -21.49 -0.36 8.49
C ASN A 94 -20.23 -1.17 8.90
N GLN A 95 -20.42 -2.44 9.24
CA GLN A 95 -19.37 -3.36 9.65
C GLN A 95 -18.40 -3.64 8.50
N LEU A 96 -17.11 -3.72 8.83
CA LEU A 96 -16.07 -3.89 7.82
C LEU A 96 -16.05 -5.33 7.27
N VAL A 97 -15.87 -5.43 5.95
CA VAL A 97 -15.60 -6.68 5.25
C VAL A 97 -14.12 -6.78 4.93
N VAL A 98 -13.44 -7.80 5.45
CA VAL A 98 -12.03 -8.08 5.15
C VAL A 98 -11.93 -9.02 3.96
N VAL A 99 -11.22 -8.62 2.90
CA VAL A 99 -10.94 -9.47 1.72
C VAL A 99 -9.49 -9.94 1.74
N LYS A 100 -9.26 -11.25 1.63
CA LYS A 100 -7.91 -11.81 1.65
C LYS A 100 -7.24 -11.80 0.27
N GLY A 101 -6.18 -11.01 0.11
CA GLY A 101 -5.28 -11.09 -1.05
C GLY A 101 -5.55 -10.07 -2.16
N PHE A 102 -4.46 -9.62 -2.80
CA PHE A 102 -4.45 -8.47 -3.71
C PHE A 102 -5.36 -8.63 -4.94
N HIS A 103 -5.37 -9.80 -5.56
CA HIS A 103 -6.21 -10.06 -6.75
C HIS A 103 -7.69 -10.19 -6.40
N GLN A 104 -8.01 -10.79 -5.24
CA GLN A 104 -9.39 -10.87 -4.75
C GLN A 104 -9.92 -9.47 -4.42
N LYS A 105 -9.11 -8.63 -3.75
CA LYS A 105 -9.46 -7.24 -3.42
C LYS A 105 -9.84 -6.43 -4.65
N LYS A 106 -9.06 -6.53 -5.76
CA LYS A 106 -9.39 -5.87 -7.04
C LYS A 106 -10.72 -6.36 -7.64
N ILE A 107 -10.99 -7.66 -7.56
CA ILE A 107 -12.22 -8.27 -8.09
C ILE A 107 -13.46 -7.72 -7.37
N PHE A 108 -13.44 -7.64 -6.03
CA PHE A 108 -14.54 -7.07 -5.25
C PHE A 108 -14.67 -5.55 -5.40
N GLN A 109 -13.56 -4.81 -5.43
CA GLN A 109 -13.55 -3.35 -5.54
C GLN A 109 -14.07 -2.83 -6.89
N SER A 110 -13.78 -3.54 -8.00
CA SER A 110 -14.16 -3.08 -9.34
C SER A 110 -15.67 -3.04 -9.62
N LYS A 111 -16.48 -3.73 -8.81
CA LYS A 111 -17.91 -3.95 -9.04
C LYS A 111 -18.79 -3.62 -7.83
N CYS A 112 -18.20 -3.36 -6.67
CA CYS A 112 -18.93 -3.13 -5.45
C CYS A 112 -18.24 -2.08 -4.57
N SER A 113 -18.74 -0.85 -4.63
CA SER A 113 -18.35 0.26 -3.76
C SER A 113 -18.66 0.03 -2.28
N TYR A 114 -19.52 -0.95 -1.94
CA TYR A 114 -19.82 -1.36 -0.56
C TYR A 114 -18.72 -2.24 0.07
N PHE A 115 -17.99 -3.01 -0.73
CA PHE A 115 -16.79 -3.73 -0.28
C PHE A 115 -15.52 -2.87 -0.36
N ALA A 116 -15.64 -1.65 -0.88
CA ALA A 116 -14.59 -0.66 -0.71
C ALA A 116 -14.66 -0.18 0.73
N GLY A 117 -13.63 -0.49 1.50
CA GLY A 117 -13.40 0.08 2.82
C GLY A 117 -13.16 1.58 2.78
N LEU A 118 -14.00 2.39 2.13
CA LEU A 118 -13.92 3.85 2.06
C LEU A 118 -13.85 4.46 3.47
N SER A 119 -14.52 3.86 4.46
CA SER A 119 -14.40 4.27 5.87
C SER A 119 -13.07 3.88 6.52
N PHE A 120 -12.50 2.70 6.18
CA PHE A 120 -11.21 2.25 6.72
C PHE A 120 -10.02 2.92 6.03
N PHE A 121 -10.07 3.09 4.71
CA PHE A 121 -9.12 3.86 3.92
C PHE A 121 -9.17 5.33 4.31
N GLY A 122 -10.36 5.92 4.45
CA GLY A 122 -10.49 7.29 4.95
C GLY A 122 -9.92 7.46 6.35
N LYS A 123 -10.17 6.51 7.27
CA LYS A 123 -9.60 6.51 8.63
C LYS A 123 -8.09 6.27 8.65
N MET A 124 -7.57 5.32 7.86
CA MET A 124 -6.13 5.09 7.72
C MET A 124 -5.45 6.30 7.11
N PHE A 125 -6.02 6.88 6.05
CA PHE A 125 -5.47 8.03 5.35
C PHE A 125 -5.47 9.27 6.24
N SER A 126 -6.51 9.48 7.06
CA SER A 126 -6.50 10.54 8.07
C SER A 126 -5.38 10.36 9.11
N ASN A 127 -5.05 9.11 9.48
CA ASN A 127 -4.02 8.79 10.47
C ASN A 127 -2.59 8.75 9.92
N ILE A 128 -2.38 9.07 8.64
CA ILE A 128 -1.04 9.17 8.04
C ILE A 128 -0.38 10.47 8.50
N GLY A 129 0.71 10.39 9.25
CA GLY A 129 1.42 11.57 9.76
C GLY A 129 2.73 11.86 9.03
N PHE A 130 3.33 10.81 8.48
CA PHE A 130 4.69 10.89 7.95
C PHE A 130 4.82 10.16 6.63
N PHE A 131 5.79 10.59 5.83
CA PHE A 131 6.28 9.85 4.70
C PHE A 131 7.77 9.54 4.87
N ALA A 132 8.19 8.32 4.55
CA ALA A 132 9.58 7.91 4.63
C ALA A 132 10.09 7.31 3.32
N HIS A 133 11.36 7.57 3.02
CA HIS A 133 12.04 7.05 1.83
C HIS A 133 13.51 6.80 2.11
N ALA A 134 14.03 5.70 1.59
CA ALA A 134 15.46 5.39 1.61
C ALA A 134 15.98 5.15 0.19
N ASN A 135 17.07 5.83 -0.16
CA ASN A 135 17.90 5.41 -1.29
C ASN A 135 18.80 4.27 -0.83
N CYS A 136 18.91 3.20 -1.63
CA CYS A 136 19.61 1.98 -1.23
C CYS A 136 20.55 1.47 -2.32
N ASN A 137 21.71 0.97 -1.88
CA ASN A 137 22.67 0.22 -2.68
C ASN A 137 22.66 -1.27 -2.29
N GLN A 138 23.24 -2.10 -3.14
CA GLN A 138 23.41 -3.53 -2.93
C GLN A 138 24.81 -3.85 -2.38
N TYR A 139 24.88 -4.72 -1.38
CA TYR A 139 26.11 -5.22 -0.77
C TYR A 139 25.92 -6.70 -0.42
N GLY A 140 26.75 -7.60 -0.96
CA GLY A 140 26.62 -9.04 -0.76
C GLY A 140 25.26 -9.59 -1.20
N GLY A 141 24.69 -9.08 -2.30
CA GLY A 141 23.36 -9.50 -2.77
C GLY A 141 22.18 -8.91 -2.02
N LYS A 142 22.39 -8.13 -0.96
CA LYS A 142 21.33 -7.53 -0.12
C LYS A 142 21.27 -6.02 -0.27
N MET A 143 20.07 -5.46 -0.08
CA MET A 143 19.82 -4.03 -0.16
C MET A 143 20.06 -3.35 1.18
N TYR A 144 20.85 -2.27 1.19
CA TYR A 144 21.12 -1.46 2.38
C TYR A 144 20.86 0.02 2.10
N PRO A 145 20.24 0.74 3.04
CA PRO A 145 20.07 2.19 2.91
C PRO A 145 21.43 2.88 2.84
N ILE A 146 21.54 3.89 2.00
CA ILE A 146 22.68 4.81 1.92
C ILE A 146 22.27 6.24 2.30
N GLU A 147 21.00 6.57 2.14
CA GLU A 147 20.40 7.85 2.53
C GLU A 147 18.96 7.57 2.90
N VAL A 148 18.49 8.19 3.98
CA VAL A 148 17.16 7.98 4.55
C VAL A 148 16.54 9.33 4.87
N ALA A 149 15.27 9.50 4.50
CA ALA A 149 14.49 10.67 4.83
C ALA A 149 13.17 10.29 5.51
N LEU A 150 12.77 11.13 6.46
CA LEU A 150 11.47 11.10 7.13
C LEU A 150 10.90 12.51 7.06
N ALA A 151 9.71 12.64 6.48
CA ALA A 151 9.01 13.90 6.30
C ALA A 151 7.72 13.89 7.11
N ASP A 152 7.48 14.97 7.84
CA ASP A 152 6.21 15.25 8.50
C ASP A 152 5.24 15.83 7.46
N ILE A 153 4.06 15.23 7.35
CA ILE A 153 3.07 15.61 6.32
C ILE A 153 2.34 16.90 6.70
N HIS A 154 2.25 17.21 7.99
CA HIS A 154 1.55 18.40 8.47
C HIS A 154 2.44 19.64 8.40
N THR A 155 3.70 19.52 8.82
CA THR A 155 4.65 20.64 8.84
C THR A 155 5.50 20.74 7.58
N LEU A 156 5.56 19.68 6.78
CA LEU A 156 6.47 19.51 5.64
C LEU A 156 7.96 19.56 6.00
N GLU A 157 8.30 19.51 7.29
CA GLU A 157 9.69 19.38 7.72
C GLU A 157 10.23 18.01 7.29
N VAL A 158 11.42 18.00 6.70
CA VAL A 158 12.07 16.77 6.26
C VAL A 158 13.40 16.60 6.95
N LEU A 159 13.49 15.52 7.70
CA LEU A 159 14.73 14.99 8.23
C LEU A 159 15.40 14.11 7.19
N VAL A 160 16.71 14.24 7.05
CA VAL A 160 17.51 13.39 6.19
C VAL A 160 18.83 13.03 6.88
N THR A 161 19.26 11.79 6.71
CA THR A 161 20.55 11.33 7.17
C THR A 161 21.14 10.31 6.20
N THR A 162 22.42 9.99 6.39
CA THR A 162 23.18 9.14 5.47
C THR A 162 23.82 7.98 6.22
N VAL A 163 23.87 6.83 5.56
CA VAL A 163 24.28 5.56 6.16
C VAL A 163 25.64 5.13 5.60
N ASP A 164 26.60 4.90 6.50
CA ASP A 164 27.90 4.32 6.17
C ASP A 164 27.83 2.79 6.11
N ASN A 165 27.98 2.27 4.90
CA ASN A 165 28.10 0.83 4.63
C ASN A 165 29.53 0.42 4.22
N SER A 166 30.55 1.21 4.56
CA SER A 166 31.95 0.95 4.19
C SER A 166 32.48 -0.42 4.61
N GLU A 167 31.95 -0.98 5.69
CA GLU A 167 32.29 -2.33 6.19
C GLU A 167 31.68 -3.48 5.37
N LYS A 168 30.68 -3.19 4.52
CA LYS A 168 29.95 -4.23 3.79
C LYS A 168 30.73 -4.64 2.55
N TYR A 169 30.82 -5.96 2.33
CA TYR A 169 31.45 -6.51 1.14
C TYR A 169 30.68 -6.12 -0.14
N VAL A 170 31.43 -5.71 -1.17
CA VAL A 170 30.87 -5.35 -2.48
C VAL A 170 31.44 -6.27 -3.56
N GLY A 171 30.63 -7.23 -4.03
CA GLY A 171 30.99 -8.10 -5.15
C GLY A 171 30.91 -7.39 -6.50
N CYS A 172 31.39 -8.04 -7.56
CA CYS A 172 31.32 -7.49 -8.93
C CYS A 172 29.88 -7.19 -9.38
N THR A 173 28.93 -8.08 -9.06
CA THR A 173 27.50 -7.91 -9.33
C THR A 173 26.94 -6.68 -8.61
N ASP A 174 27.26 -6.53 -7.32
CA ASP A 174 26.82 -5.38 -6.51
C ASP A 174 27.36 -4.07 -7.09
N LYS A 175 28.64 -4.01 -7.49
CA LYS A 175 29.23 -2.82 -8.14
C LYS A 175 28.47 -2.42 -9.40
N ARG A 176 28.08 -3.40 -10.24
CA ARG A 176 27.33 -3.13 -11.47
C ARG A 176 25.93 -2.58 -11.15
N VAL A 177 25.23 -3.19 -10.20
CA VAL A 177 23.90 -2.73 -9.74
C VAL A 177 23.99 -1.33 -9.14
N ASN A 178 24.97 -1.08 -8.26
CA ASN A 178 25.14 0.21 -7.59
C ASN A 178 25.47 1.32 -8.59
N LYS A 179 26.32 1.05 -9.60
CA LYS A 179 26.58 2.00 -10.69
C LYS A 179 25.30 2.35 -11.47
N TYR A 180 24.45 1.35 -11.75
CA TYR A 180 23.16 1.59 -12.39
C TYR A 180 22.25 2.45 -11.51
N ARG A 181 22.05 2.08 -10.24
CA ARG A 181 21.21 2.80 -9.27
C ARG A 181 21.69 4.23 -9.04
N SER A 182 23.00 4.41 -8.90
CA SER A 182 23.63 5.72 -8.82
C SER A 182 23.31 6.57 -10.03
N ARG A 183 23.50 6.04 -11.25
CA ARG A 183 23.26 6.84 -12.46
C ARG A 183 21.79 7.07 -12.80
N ARG A 184 20.89 6.16 -12.42
CA ARG A 184 19.50 6.16 -12.90
C ARG A 184 18.47 6.45 -11.82
N ILE A 185 18.76 6.16 -10.55
CA ILE A 185 17.79 6.24 -9.46
C ILE A 185 18.11 7.44 -8.57
N HIS A 186 19.22 7.40 -7.82
CA HIS A 186 19.43 8.33 -6.69
C HIS A 186 20.57 9.33 -6.87
N ARG A 187 21.41 9.19 -7.91
CA ARG A 187 22.52 10.11 -8.24
C ARG A 187 23.63 10.29 -7.20
N LEU A 188 23.50 9.70 -6.01
CA LEU A 188 24.63 9.51 -5.09
C LEU A 188 25.74 8.64 -5.70
N PRO A 189 27.02 8.83 -5.30
CA PRO A 189 28.12 7.96 -5.69
C PRO A 189 27.84 6.46 -5.42
N HIS A 190 28.26 5.59 -6.33
CA HIS A 190 28.08 4.13 -6.17
C HIS A 190 28.91 3.51 -5.03
N ASN A 191 29.90 4.25 -4.55
CA ASN A 191 30.74 3.97 -3.39
C ASN A 191 30.48 4.97 -2.24
N PHE A 192 29.28 5.55 -2.20
CA PHE A 192 28.90 6.54 -1.20
C PHE A 192 29.13 6.02 0.22
N ARG A 193 29.70 6.90 1.05
CA ARG A 193 29.93 6.69 2.48
C ARG A 193 29.13 7.74 3.23
N GLY A 194 28.11 7.31 3.96
CA GLY A 194 27.35 8.19 4.83
C GLY A 194 28.10 8.53 6.11
N SER A 195 27.43 9.29 6.97
CA SER A 195 28.00 9.78 8.23
C SER A 195 27.83 8.80 9.39
N PHE A 196 26.80 7.95 9.35
CA PHE A 196 26.40 7.15 10.52
C PHE A 196 26.20 5.67 10.18
N LYS A 197 26.45 4.78 11.15
CA LYS A 197 26.10 3.36 11.03
C LYS A 197 24.58 3.18 11.01
N TRP A 198 24.11 2.12 10.38
CA TRP A 198 22.67 1.85 10.26
C TRP A 198 21.96 1.72 11.62
N SER A 199 22.61 1.11 12.61
CA SER A 199 22.09 1.02 13.99
C SER A 199 21.77 2.39 14.58
N TYR A 200 22.70 3.33 14.47
CA TYR A 200 22.49 4.71 14.91
C TYR A 200 21.31 5.36 14.18
N VAL A 201 21.22 5.19 12.86
CA VAL A 201 20.13 5.77 12.07
C VAL A 201 18.77 5.20 12.46
N MET A 202 18.68 3.90 12.78
CA MET A 202 17.43 3.31 13.29
C MET A 202 16.99 3.93 14.61
N ASP A 203 17.91 4.11 15.56
CA ASP A 203 17.58 4.69 16.87
C ASP A 203 17.25 6.19 16.76
N TRP A 204 17.97 6.90 15.89
CA TRP A 204 17.65 8.28 15.53
C TRP A 204 16.24 8.40 14.91
N LEU A 205 15.88 7.53 13.95
CA LEU A 205 14.54 7.52 13.34
C LEU A 205 13.43 7.31 14.38
N LYS A 206 13.61 6.36 15.31
CA LYS A 206 12.65 6.10 16.39
C LYS A 206 12.43 7.33 17.25
N GLU A 207 13.51 7.98 17.66
CA GLU A 207 13.44 9.12 18.56
C GLU A 207 12.84 10.35 17.86
N GLU A 208 13.25 10.62 16.61
CA GLU A 208 12.71 11.74 15.84
C GLU A 208 11.24 11.55 15.46
N TYR A 209 10.81 10.30 15.18
CA TYR A 209 9.40 9.96 15.02
C TYR A 209 8.63 10.19 16.33
N ARG A 210 9.10 9.64 17.45
CA ARG A 210 8.41 9.75 18.76
C ARG A 210 8.20 11.20 19.19
N LYS A 211 9.21 12.05 18.97
CA LYS A 211 9.13 13.49 19.27
C LYS A 211 8.06 14.20 18.45
N ARG A 212 7.97 13.92 17.14
CA ARG A 212 7.04 14.59 16.22
C ARG A 212 5.63 14.03 16.27
N ASP A 213 5.49 12.72 16.41
CA ASP A 213 4.20 12.05 16.53
C ASP A 213 3.44 12.49 17.79
N ASN A 214 4.16 12.90 18.85
CA ASN A 214 3.60 13.40 20.11
C ASN A 214 2.50 12.48 20.69
N GLY A 215 2.66 11.16 20.52
CA GLY A 215 1.74 10.14 21.03
C GLY A 215 0.45 9.97 20.21
N GLN A 216 0.35 10.56 19.02
CA GLN A 216 -0.81 10.44 18.15
C GLN A 216 -0.87 9.08 17.43
N ASN A 217 0.20 8.28 17.47
CA ASN A 217 0.31 6.97 16.80
C ASN A 217 0.01 7.07 15.30
N GLN A 218 0.51 8.13 14.66
CA GLN A 218 0.36 8.37 13.25
C GLN A 218 1.20 7.39 12.45
N LEU A 219 0.67 6.97 11.30
CA LEU A 219 1.30 6.03 10.40
C LEU A 219 2.41 6.70 9.59
N VAL A 220 3.48 5.94 9.35
CA VAL A 220 4.55 6.29 8.43
C VAL A 220 4.30 5.61 7.09
N VAL A 221 4.17 6.38 6.04
CA VAL A 221 3.89 5.86 4.70
C VAL A 221 5.18 5.72 3.90
N VAL A 222 5.28 4.65 3.14
CA VAL A 222 6.41 4.40 2.24
C VAL A 222 5.92 3.95 0.86
N LYS A 223 6.81 4.01 -0.13
CA LYS A 223 6.55 3.45 -1.47
C LYS A 223 7.36 2.18 -1.72
N GLY A 224 6.69 1.04 -1.69
CA GLY A 224 7.20 -0.28 -2.03
C GLY A 224 7.55 -1.14 -0.83
N PHE A 225 7.34 -2.45 -0.99
CA PHE A 225 7.56 -3.46 0.05
C PHE A 225 8.97 -3.47 0.67
N HIS A 226 10.01 -3.16 -0.11
CA HIS A 226 11.38 -3.11 0.39
C HIS A 226 11.61 -1.94 1.36
N GLN A 227 11.02 -0.77 1.07
CA GLN A 227 11.02 0.37 2.00
C GLN A 227 10.29 -0.01 3.28
N LYS A 228 9.12 -0.65 3.16
CA LYS A 228 8.32 -1.07 4.31
C LYS A 228 9.11 -1.93 5.29
N LYS A 229 9.78 -2.97 4.79
CA LYS A 229 10.63 -3.83 5.63
C LYS A 229 11.72 -3.04 6.35
N LEU A 230 12.42 -2.16 5.64
CA LEU A 230 13.52 -1.37 6.17
C LEU A 230 13.08 -0.48 7.33
N PHE A 231 11.96 0.23 7.20
CA PHE A 231 11.47 1.12 8.26
C PHE A 231 10.75 0.36 9.38
N GLN A 232 10.23 -0.85 9.12
CA GLN A 232 9.73 -1.75 10.17
C GLN A 232 10.84 -2.29 11.07
N GLU A 233 12.07 -2.49 10.55
CA GLU A 233 13.24 -2.83 11.38
C GLU A 233 13.55 -1.71 12.39
N ALA A 234 13.24 -0.45 12.04
CA ALA A 234 13.29 0.68 12.96
C ALA A 234 12.08 0.78 13.91
N ASN A 235 11.20 -0.23 13.97
CA ASN A 235 10.00 -0.27 14.82
C ASN A 235 9.02 0.90 14.59
N LEU A 236 8.96 1.42 13.37
CA LEU A 236 7.97 2.44 12.98
C LEU A 236 6.64 1.78 12.55
N PRO A 237 5.48 2.43 12.76
CA PRO A 237 4.19 1.92 12.28
C PRO A 237 4.01 2.21 10.79
N VAL A 238 4.64 1.36 9.96
CA VAL A 238 4.77 1.59 8.51
C VAL A 238 3.64 0.97 7.70
N VAL A 239 3.12 1.73 6.74
CA VAL A 239 2.19 1.27 5.70
C VAL A 239 2.73 1.57 4.30
N ASP A 240 2.48 0.68 3.36
CA ASP A 240 2.89 0.81 1.97
C ASP A 240 1.76 1.38 1.10
N LEU A 241 2.12 2.38 0.29
CA LEU A 241 1.18 3.05 -0.62
C LEU A 241 0.50 2.12 -1.61
N GLU A 242 1.27 1.18 -2.17
CA GLU A 242 0.78 0.34 -3.26
C GLU A 242 -0.05 -0.84 -2.73
N THR A 243 0.40 -1.48 -1.65
CA THR A 243 -0.23 -2.70 -1.13
C THR A 243 -1.26 -2.45 -0.03
N ASP A 244 -1.03 -1.49 0.87
CA ASP A 244 -1.90 -1.26 2.02
C ASP A 244 -2.96 -0.19 1.74
N ILE A 245 -2.56 0.95 1.14
CA ILE A 245 -3.44 2.10 0.92
C ILE A 245 -4.21 2.00 -0.41
N ASN A 246 -3.75 1.16 -1.35
CA ASN A 246 -4.46 0.81 -2.60
C ASN A 246 -4.97 2.02 -3.39
N THR A 247 -4.10 3.00 -3.49
CA THR A 247 -4.28 4.26 -4.21
C THR A 247 -3.23 4.30 -5.30
N GLU A 248 -3.63 4.57 -6.54
CA GLU A 248 -2.67 4.88 -7.60
C GLU A 248 -1.99 6.19 -7.26
N PHE A 249 -0.86 6.08 -6.56
CA PHE A 249 0.00 7.21 -6.27
C PHE A 249 0.87 7.50 -7.49
N PRO A 250 0.94 8.77 -7.92
CA PRO A 250 1.76 9.14 -9.06
C PRO A 250 3.24 8.70 -8.88
N PRO A 251 3.94 8.35 -9.97
CA PRO A 251 5.39 8.30 -9.95
C PRO A 251 5.97 9.65 -9.51
N TYR A 252 7.17 9.63 -8.92
CA TYR A 252 7.81 10.84 -8.41
C TYR A 252 7.95 11.91 -9.50
N GLU A 253 8.24 11.48 -10.74
CA GLU A 253 8.38 12.34 -11.91
C GLU A 253 7.09 13.06 -12.33
N SER A 254 5.92 12.63 -11.85
CA SER A 254 4.64 13.28 -12.12
C SER A 254 4.05 13.96 -10.89
N LEU A 255 4.77 13.97 -9.77
CA LEU A 255 4.42 14.88 -8.67
C LEU A 255 4.72 16.31 -9.13
N PRO A 256 3.95 17.31 -8.65
CA PRO A 256 4.26 18.70 -8.96
C PRO A 256 5.73 18.95 -8.68
N SER A 257 6.46 19.43 -9.69
CA SER A 257 7.79 19.96 -9.47
C SER A 257 7.59 21.21 -8.64
N TYR A 258 7.65 21.11 -7.31
CA TYR A 258 7.65 22.29 -6.43
C TYR A 258 8.97 23.09 -6.57
N GLU A 259 9.60 23.00 -7.76
CA GLU A 259 10.84 23.64 -8.20
C GLU A 259 10.63 25.14 -8.33
N ASP A 260 10.94 25.84 -7.25
CA ASP A 260 11.99 26.85 -7.17
C ASP A 260 12.00 27.51 -5.77
N ASP A 261 10.92 27.35 -5.01
CA ASP A 261 10.74 27.90 -3.64
C ASP A 261 10.61 26.80 -2.57
N TRP A 262 11.44 25.75 -2.61
CA TRP A 262 11.28 24.64 -1.66
C TRP A 262 11.42 25.07 -0.19
N GLY A 263 12.07 26.20 0.13
CA GLY A 263 12.37 26.58 1.52
C GLY A 263 13.15 25.49 2.30
N ILE A 264 13.53 24.41 1.63
CA ILE A 264 14.34 23.33 2.11
C ILE A 264 15.76 23.85 1.99
N ASP A 265 16.27 24.41 3.08
CA ASP A 265 17.71 24.54 3.29
C ASP A 265 18.32 23.13 3.23
N LEU A 266 18.75 22.78 2.03
CA LEU A 266 19.72 21.72 1.83
C LEU A 266 21.05 22.33 2.25
N ASP A 267 21.64 21.80 3.32
CA ASP A 267 22.97 22.23 3.70
C ASP A 267 23.93 22.11 2.48
N ASP A 268 24.95 22.98 2.44
CA ASP A 268 25.88 23.06 1.30
C ASP A 268 26.49 21.70 0.93
N ASN A 269 26.64 20.79 1.90
CA ASN A 269 27.18 19.46 1.67
C ASN A 269 26.16 18.55 0.96
N HIS A 270 24.89 18.61 1.33
CA HIS A 270 23.79 17.89 0.67
C HIS A 270 23.52 18.41 -0.74
N CYS A 271 23.59 19.74 -0.94
CA CYS A 271 23.55 20.36 -2.26
C CYS A 271 24.69 19.90 -3.16
N LYS A 272 25.94 19.86 -2.65
CA LYS A 272 27.11 19.36 -3.39
C LYS A 272 27.00 17.86 -3.71
N LEU A 273 26.48 17.07 -2.77
CA LEU A 273 26.29 15.62 -2.95
C LEU A 273 25.29 15.26 -4.06
N HIS A 274 24.33 16.15 -4.31
CA HIS A 274 23.26 15.96 -5.29
C HIS A 274 23.27 17.00 -6.41
N SER A 275 24.40 17.69 -6.64
CA SER A 275 24.51 18.83 -7.56
C SER A 275 23.84 18.54 -8.92
N GLY A 276 22.76 19.27 -9.22
CA GLY A 276 21.99 19.12 -10.45
C GLY A 276 20.97 17.97 -10.48
N THR A 277 20.50 17.46 -9.32
CA THR A 277 19.64 16.27 -9.31
C THR A 277 18.40 16.38 -8.41
N TYR A 278 17.28 15.88 -8.94
CA TYR A 278 15.96 15.92 -8.32
C TYR A 278 15.59 14.65 -7.55
N ARG A 279 16.52 13.74 -7.25
CA ARG A 279 16.20 12.36 -6.78
C ARG A 279 16.82 11.99 -5.42
N CYS A 280 17.18 12.98 -4.60
CA CYS A 280 17.59 12.73 -3.23
C CYS A 280 16.40 12.30 -2.37
N SER A 281 16.67 11.54 -1.30
CA SER A 281 15.62 11.03 -0.41
C SER A 281 14.80 12.16 0.20
N ARG A 282 15.43 13.30 0.49
CA ARG A 282 14.78 14.49 1.04
C ARG A 282 13.70 15.05 0.11
N ARG A 283 14.04 15.25 -1.17
CA ARG A 283 13.10 15.76 -2.19
C ARG A 283 11.95 14.78 -2.42
N ILE A 284 12.26 13.49 -2.53
CA ILE A 284 11.24 12.44 -2.68
C ILE A 284 10.28 12.46 -1.49
N ALA A 285 10.81 12.50 -0.27
CA ALA A 285 9.99 12.48 0.93
C ALA A 285 9.09 13.73 1.05
N TYR A 286 9.63 14.92 0.77
CA TYR A 286 8.81 16.14 0.75
C TYR A 286 7.73 16.07 -0.33
N ALA A 287 8.08 15.74 -1.57
CA ALA A 287 7.13 15.76 -2.69
C ALA A 287 5.91 14.86 -2.42
N TYR A 288 6.17 13.65 -1.91
CA TYR A 288 5.08 12.74 -1.51
C TYR A 288 4.32 13.25 -0.28
N SER A 289 4.99 13.89 0.68
CA SER A 289 4.31 14.48 1.84
C SER A 289 3.38 15.61 1.44
N ARG A 290 3.84 16.53 0.59
CA ARG A 290 3.04 17.64 0.07
C ARG A 290 1.85 17.14 -0.72
N TYR A 291 2.04 16.16 -1.60
CA TYR A 291 0.94 15.52 -2.31
C TYR A 291 -0.10 14.90 -1.36
N MET A 292 0.34 14.26 -0.27
CA MET A 292 -0.57 13.71 0.74
C MET A 292 -1.31 14.81 1.50
N GLN A 293 -0.63 15.88 1.88
CA GLN A 293 -1.21 17.04 2.55
C GLN A 293 -2.33 17.66 1.69
N GLU A 294 -2.06 17.94 0.42
CA GLU A 294 -3.05 18.49 -0.51
C GLU A 294 -4.26 17.56 -0.72
N ARG A 295 -4.04 16.24 -0.69
CA ARG A 295 -5.16 15.27 -0.73
C ARG A 295 -5.99 15.31 0.53
N LYS A 296 -5.37 15.43 1.71
CA LYS A 296 -6.08 15.57 2.98
C LYS A 296 -6.92 16.84 3.02
N GLU A 297 -6.37 17.96 2.57
CA GLU A 297 -7.09 19.24 2.47
C GLU A 297 -8.34 19.12 1.59
N LYS A 298 -8.20 18.54 0.38
CA LYS A 298 -9.33 18.31 -0.54
C LYS A 298 -10.42 17.40 0.05
N GLU A 299 -10.03 16.36 0.79
CA GLU A 299 -10.98 15.46 1.46
C GLU A 299 -11.72 16.15 2.62
N MET A 300 -11.07 17.05 3.34
CA MET A 300 -11.72 17.86 4.38
C MET A 300 -12.69 18.88 3.78
N ASP A 301 -12.30 19.56 2.71
CA ASP A 301 -13.14 20.54 2.02
C ASP A 301 -14.42 19.91 1.44
N ALA A 302 -14.31 18.71 0.89
CA ALA A 302 -15.46 17.95 0.40
C ALA A 302 -16.44 17.62 1.53
N LYS A 303 -15.94 17.14 2.68
CA LYS A 303 -16.79 16.82 3.85
C LYS A 303 -17.48 18.04 4.42
N ASN A 304 -16.78 19.17 4.50
CA ASN A 304 -17.33 20.42 5.04
C ASN A 304 -18.45 20.97 4.14
N LYS A 305 -18.35 20.79 2.82
CA LYS A 305 -19.42 21.14 1.88
C LYS A 305 -20.64 20.24 2.07
N ASP A 306 -20.46 18.93 2.20
CA ASP A 306 -21.57 18.00 2.41
C ASP A 306 -22.33 18.27 3.72
N SER A 307 -21.63 18.66 4.79
CA SER A 307 -22.25 19.04 6.07
C SER A 307 -22.95 20.40 6.08
N ALA A 308 -22.67 21.27 5.11
CA ALA A 308 -23.35 22.57 4.98
C ALA A 308 -24.68 22.47 4.21
N TYR A 309 -24.95 21.33 3.56
CA TYR A 309 -26.18 21.03 2.83
C TYR A 309 -27.11 20.05 3.58
N THR A 310 -26.82 19.77 4.86
CA THR A 310 -27.68 18.98 5.77
C THR A 310 -28.18 19.84 6.91
#